data_AF-A0A521U315-F1
#
_entry.id   AF-A0A521U315-F1
#
_cell.length_a   1.000
_cell.length_b   1.000
_cell.length_c   1.000
_cell.angle_alpha   90.00
_cell.angle_beta   90.00
_cell.angle_gamma   90.00
#
_symmetry.space_group_name_H-M   'P 1'
#
loop_
_entity.id
_entity.type
_entity.pdbx_description
1 polymer ?
#
loop_
_entity_poly.entity_id
_entity_poly.type
_entity_poly.pdbx_seq_one_letter_code
_entity_poly.pdbx_strand_id
1 'polypeptide(L)'
;MTLAVALLLGCESRCELDPALREIAGPGATSCGRVPLGGDQSAAHRCAVESLRAGRAFWMQWQRQGIDSEVWAGLARAPDGTGYSYLWDGDPSGGSNAGATAQRSRCTRLEVATVDGIEQVVCEGGGPLETVCGR
;
A
#
# COMPACT_ATOMS: atom_id res chain seq x y z
N MET A 1 46.46 8.85 0.38
CA MET A 1 45.20 8.73 -0.40
C MET A 1 44.06 8.82 0.59
N THR A 2 43.32 9.92 0.56
CA THR A 2 42.30 10.27 1.55
C THR A 2 41.04 9.41 1.35
N LEU A 3 40.54 8.82 2.44
CA LEU A 3 39.26 8.13 2.50
C LEU A 3 38.12 9.08 2.09
N ALA A 4 37.26 8.65 1.17
CA ALA A 4 35.92 9.18 1.02
C ALA A 4 34.95 8.21 1.70
N VAL A 5 34.57 8.50 2.94
CA VAL A 5 33.44 7.86 3.61
C VAL A 5 32.19 8.52 3.06
N ALA A 6 31.50 7.83 2.15
CA ALA A 6 30.16 8.23 1.73
C ALA A 6 29.19 7.96 2.89
N LEU A 7 28.83 9.01 3.61
CA LEU A 7 27.69 9.02 4.51
C LEU A 7 26.43 8.84 3.66
N LEU A 8 25.96 7.59 3.54
CA LEU A 8 24.58 7.31 3.11
C LEU A 8 23.67 7.84 4.21
N LEU A 9 23.27 9.11 4.10
CA LEU A 9 22.09 9.63 4.77
C LEU A 9 20.92 8.80 4.27
N GLY A 10 20.53 7.78 5.05
CA GLY A 10 19.31 7.03 4.80
C GLY A 10 18.14 8.00 4.91
N CYS A 11 17.63 8.47 3.76
CA CYS A 11 16.33 9.12 3.74
C CYS A 11 15.32 8.15 4.35
N GLU A 12 14.56 8.67 5.31
CA GLU A 12 13.57 7.99 6.13
C GLU A 12 12.32 7.63 5.29
N SER A 13 12.48 6.87 4.20
CA SER A 13 11.39 6.48 3.30
C SER A 13 10.52 5.32 3.82
N ARG A 14 10.77 4.86 5.05
CA ARG A 14 10.07 3.68 5.62
C ARG A 14 8.60 3.91 5.90
N CYS A 15 8.22 5.18 6.08
CA CYS A 15 6.82 5.55 6.31
C CYS A 15 6.07 5.90 5.04
N GLU A 16 6.69 5.92 3.86
CA GLU A 16 5.96 6.29 2.65
C GLU A 16 5.26 5.07 2.05
N LEU A 17 3.95 5.21 1.79
CA LEU A 17 3.14 4.12 1.26
C LEU A 17 3.55 3.69 -0.16
N ASP A 18 3.78 4.65 -1.07
CA ASP A 18 4.08 4.35 -2.48
C ASP A 18 5.39 3.56 -2.64
N PRO A 19 6.53 3.98 -2.04
CA PRO A 19 7.75 3.17 -2.06
C PRO A 19 7.57 1.78 -1.47
N ALA A 20 6.84 1.66 -0.35
CA ALA A 20 6.63 0.37 0.31
C ALA A 20 5.81 -0.60 -0.55
N LEU A 21 4.72 -0.13 -1.17
CA LEU A 21 3.91 -0.94 -2.08
C LEU A 21 4.70 -1.37 -3.32
N ARG A 22 5.54 -0.47 -3.86
CA ARG A 22 6.40 -0.76 -5.02
C ARG A 22 7.51 -1.75 -4.68
N GLU A 23 8.08 -1.66 -3.50
CA GLU A 23 9.06 -2.63 -2.99
C GLU A 23 8.43 -4.02 -2.88
N ILE A 24 7.22 -4.12 -2.30
CA ILE A 24 6.48 -5.38 -2.18
C ILE A 24 6.13 -5.97 -3.55
N ALA A 25 5.58 -5.15 -4.44
CA ALA A 25 5.14 -5.60 -5.76
C ALA A 25 6.33 -5.95 -6.67
N GLY A 26 7.50 -5.39 -6.40
CA GLY A 26 8.74 -5.66 -7.12
C GLY A 26 8.87 -4.90 -8.44
N PRO A 27 10.05 -5.01 -9.09
CA PRO A 27 10.32 -4.35 -10.35
C PRO A 27 9.40 -4.85 -11.47
N GLY A 28 8.91 -3.94 -12.31
CA GLY A 28 8.02 -4.26 -13.42
C GLY A 28 6.56 -4.50 -13.01
N ALA A 29 6.20 -4.32 -11.73
CA ALA A 29 4.82 -4.36 -11.29
C ALA A 29 3.96 -3.28 -11.97
N THR A 30 2.71 -3.62 -12.23
CA THR A 30 1.73 -2.68 -12.79
C THR A 30 1.31 -1.67 -11.71
N SER A 31 1.52 -0.38 -11.97
CA SER A 31 0.93 0.68 -11.14
C SER A 31 -0.52 0.86 -11.54
N CYS A 32 -1.44 0.41 -10.68
CA CYS A 32 -2.87 0.58 -10.90
C CYS A 32 -3.41 1.91 -10.38
N GLY A 33 -2.53 2.75 -9.83
CA GLY A 33 -2.80 4.16 -9.58
C GLY A 33 -2.89 4.53 -8.10
N ARG A 34 -2.92 5.86 -7.90
CA ARG A 34 -3.09 6.54 -6.61
C ARG A 34 -4.38 7.36 -6.68
N VAL A 35 -5.35 7.04 -5.83
CA VAL A 35 -6.67 7.70 -5.85
C VAL A 35 -6.80 8.61 -4.62
N PRO A 36 -6.93 9.94 -4.78
CA PRO A 36 -7.13 10.85 -3.66
C PRO A 36 -8.54 10.71 -3.07
N LEU A 37 -8.76 11.33 -1.91
CA LEU A 37 -10.04 11.30 -1.20
C LEU A 37 -11.17 11.83 -2.09
N GLY A 38 -12.29 11.10 -2.15
CA GLY A 38 -13.42 11.42 -3.03
C GLY A 38 -13.19 11.09 -4.51
N GLY A 39 -12.01 10.59 -4.89
CA GLY A 39 -11.73 10.12 -6.24
C GLY A 39 -12.42 8.79 -6.55
N ASP A 40 -12.74 8.58 -7.83
CA ASP A 40 -13.29 7.32 -8.33
C ASP A 40 -12.22 6.22 -8.37
N GLN A 41 -12.41 5.17 -7.59
CA GLN A 41 -11.48 4.03 -7.50
C GLN A 41 -11.72 2.97 -8.59
N SER A 42 -12.78 3.09 -9.40
CA SER A 42 -13.19 2.08 -10.37
C SER A 42 -12.09 1.74 -11.38
N ALA A 43 -11.38 2.76 -11.87
CA ALA A 43 -10.27 2.55 -12.81
C ALA A 43 -9.09 1.80 -12.17
N ALA A 44 -8.76 2.11 -10.92
CA ALA A 44 -7.67 1.46 -10.19
C ALA A 44 -8.02 0.00 -9.88
N HIS A 45 -9.23 -0.27 -9.42
CA HIS A 45 -9.71 -1.63 -9.19
C HIS A 45 -9.79 -2.44 -10.48
N ARG A 46 -10.27 -1.87 -11.59
CA ARG A 46 -10.28 -2.56 -12.89
C ARG A 46 -8.87 -3.00 -13.30
N CYS A 47 -7.88 -2.10 -13.20
CA CYS A 47 -6.48 -2.45 -13.46
C CYS A 47 -5.97 -3.57 -12.54
N ALA A 48 -6.29 -3.50 -11.24
CA ALA A 48 -5.88 -4.50 -10.26
C ALA A 48 -6.51 -5.87 -10.56
N VAL A 49 -7.80 -5.89 -10.91
CA VAL A 49 -8.55 -7.09 -11.32
C VAL A 49 -7.93 -7.71 -12.57
N GLU A 50 -7.66 -6.92 -13.61
CA GLU A 50 -7.01 -7.39 -14.83
C GLU A 50 -5.60 -7.95 -14.55
N SER A 51 -4.84 -7.29 -13.66
CA SER A 51 -3.50 -7.74 -13.28
C SER A 51 -3.53 -9.03 -12.46
N LEU A 52 -4.47 -9.14 -11.51
CA LEU A 52 -4.69 -10.33 -10.70
C LEU A 52 -5.07 -11.53 -11.57
N ARG A 53 -6.05 -11.34 -12.48
CA ARG A 53 -6.50 -12.38 -13.43
C ARG A 53 -5.39 -12.84 -14.37
N ALA A 54 -4.49 -11.94 -14.76
CA ALA A 54 -3.34 -12.26 -15.59
C ALA A 54 -2.13 -12.81 -14.79
N GLY A 55 -2.24 -12.98 -13.47
CA GLY A 55 -1.15 -13.43 -12.63
C GLY A 55 0.02 -12.45 -12.52
N ARG A 56 -0.18 -11.17 -12.84
CA ARG A 56 0.86 -10.13 -12.79
C ARG A 56 0.99 -9.51 -11.41
N ALA A 57 2.20 -9.04 -11.09
CA ALA A 57 2.42 -8.20 -9.94
C ALA A 57 1.81 -6.81 -10.19
N PHE A 58 1.24 -6.20 -9.15
CA PHE A 58 0.66 -4.87 -9.23
C PHE A 58 0.64 -4.21 -7.85
N TRP A 59 0.38 -2.91 -7.84
CA TRP A 59 0.05 -2.17 -6.65
C TRP A 59 -0.97 -1.07 -6.94
N MET A 60 -1.78 -0.73 -5.94
CA MET A 60 -2.67 0.43 -5.96
C MET A 60 -2.78 1.01 -4.57
N GLN A 61 -3.08 2.30 -4.49
CA GLN A 61 -3.37 2.97 -3.22
C GLN A 61 -4.49 3.98 -3.37
N TRP A 62 -5.22 4.19 -2.28
CA TRP A 62 -6.29 5.18 -2.23
C TRP A 62 -6.34 5.83 -0.86
N GLN A 63 -6.71 7.10 -0.85
CA GLN A 63 -6.90 7.85 0.37
C GLN A 63 -8.25 7.47 0.99
N ARG A 64 -8.27 7.33 2.31
CA ARG A 64 -9.47 7.10 3.11
C ARG A 64 -9.77 8.34 3.93
N GLN A 65 -11.05 8.51 4.27
CA GLN A 65 -11.45 9.52 5.24
C GLN A 65 -10.92 9.11 6.62
N GLY A 66 -9.93 9.85 7.13
CA GLY A 66 -9.63 9.91 8.57
C GLY A 66 -10.53 10.94 9.25
N ILE A 67 -10.61 10.89 10.58
CA ILE A 67 -11.34 11.90 11.36
C ILE A 67 -10.55 13.22 11.39
N ASP A 68 -9.25 13.10 11.59
CA ASP A 68 -8.31 14.16 11.96
C ASP A 68 -6.92 13.96 11.33
N SER A 69 -6.68 12.81 10.68
CA SER A 69 -5.45 12.51 9.96
C SER A 69 -5.68 12.15 8.49
N GLU A 70 -4.62 12.30 7.70
CA GLU A 70 -4.57 11.73 6.36
C GLU A 70 -4.35 10.22 6.46
N VAL A 71 -5.25 9.42 5.88
CA VAL A 71 -5.14 7.96 5.89
C VAL A 71 -5.06 7.46 4.45
N TRP A 72 -4.13 6.55 4.18
CA TRP A 72 -4.04 5.86 2.91
C TRP A 72 -4.11 4.35 3.12
N ALA A 73 -4.87 3.67 2.27
CA ALA A 73 -4.85 2.22 2.15
C ALA A 73 -4.19 1.81 0.83
N GLY A 74 -3.64 0.61 0.81
CA GLY A 74 -2.99 0.06 -0.36
C GLY A 74 -3.11 -1.46 -0.45
N LEU A 75 -3.03 -1.94 -1.68
CA LEU A 75 -2.91 -3.36 -2.02
C LEU A 75 -1.69 -3.54 -2.91
N ALA A 76 -0.95 -4.61 -2.66
CA ALA A 76 0.13 -5.05 -3.54
C ALA A 76 0.06 -6.56 -3.75
N ARG A 77 0.36 -6.99 -4.96
CA ARG A 77 0.63 -8.39 -5.29
C ARG A 77 2.07 -8.52 -5.74
N ALA A 78 2.85 -9.32 -5.01
CA ALA A 78 4.24 -9.62 -5.31
C ALA A 78 4.38 -10.58 -6.51
N PRO A 79 5.59 -10.71 -7.12
CA PRO A 79 5.81 -11.59 -8.27
C PRO A 79 5.59 -13.09 -7.95
N ASP A 80 5.75 -13.49 -6.69
CA ASP A 80 5.46 -14.85 -6.21
C ASP A 80 3.95 -15.12 -6.04
N GLY A 81 3.11 -14.10 -6.29
CA GLY A 81 1.66 -14.15 -6.18
C GLY A 81 1.11 -13.83 -4.80
N THR A 82 1.96 -13.56 -3.81
CA THR A 82 1.54 -13.14 -2.47
C THR A 82 0.83 -11.79 -2.54
N GLY A 83 -0.33 -11.69 -1.90
CA GLY A 83 -1.02 -10.42 -1.68
C GLY A 83 -0.70 -9.78 -0.34
N TYR A 84 -0.68 -8.46 -0.30
CA TYR A 84 -0.49 -7.64 0.90
C TYR A 84 -1.51 -6.51 0.92
N SER A 85 -2.02 -6.24 2.13
CA SER A 85 -2.69 -4.98 2.43
C SER A 85 -1.76 -4.08 3.24
N TYR A 86 -1.95 -2.78 3.07
CA TYR A 86 -1.13 -1.77 3.72
C TYR A 86 -2.03 -0.61 4.16
N LEU A 87 -1.78 -0.10 5.37
CA LEU A 87 -2.44 1.08 5.91
C LEU A 87 -1.37 2.06 6.39
N TRP A 88 -1.52 3.32 5.98
CA TRP A 88 -0.74 4.44 6.45
C TRP A 88 -1.67 5.45 7.10
N ASP A 89 -1.27 5.98 8.25
CA ASP A 89 -1.96 7.02 8.99
C ASP A 89 -0.96 8.12 9.34
N GLY A 90 -1.20 9.34 8.87
CA GLY A 90 -0.30 10.48 9.05
C GLY A 90 -0.23 10.98 10.49
N ASP A 91 -1.25 10.69 11.30
CA ASP A 91 -1.24 10.98 12.73
C ASP A 91 -2.28 10.09 13.46
N PRO A 92 -1.89 8.88 13.90
CA PRO A 92 -2.81 7.94 14.54
C PRO A 92 -3.31 8.43 15.91
N SER A 93 -2.73 9.50 16.47
CA SER A 93 -3.19 10.12 17.71
C SER A 93 -4.33 11.11 17.52
N GLY A 94 -4.68 11.41 16.28
CA GLY A 94 -5.78 12.28 15.94
C GLY A 94 -5.51 13.78 16.14
N GLY A 95 -4.31 14.24 15.78
CA GLY A 95 -3.93 15.65 15.82
C GLY A 95 -2.95 16.03 16.93
N SER A 96 -2.43 15.06 17.69
CA SER A 96 -1.38 15.32 18.69
C SER A 96 0.03 15.32 18.07
N ASN A 97 0.14 15.18 16.74
CA ASN A 97 1.39 15.06 15.99
C ASN A 97 2.27 13.89 16.47
N ALA A 98 1.66 12.71 16.70
CA ALA A 98 2.40 11.51 17.11
C ALA A 98 3.34 10.97 16.02
N GLY A 99 3.24 11.52 14.81
CA GLY A 99 3.98 11.08 13.63
C GLY A 99 3.26 9.97 12.89
N ALA A 100 3.62 9.77 11.63
CA ALA A 100 2.96 8.80 10.78
C ALA A 100 3.25 7.36 11.24
N THR A 101 2.25 6.49 11.10
CA THR A 101 2.40 5.03 11.24
C THR A 101 2.07 4.33 9.95
N ALA A 102 2.70 3.17 9.77
CA ALA A 102 2.50 2.32 8.63
C ALA A 102 2.40 0.87 9.09
N GLN A 103 1.34 0.19 8.70
CA GLN A 103 1.10 -1.21 9.03
C GLN A 103 0.84 -1.99 7.75
N ARG A 104 1.31 -3.24 7.71
CA ARG A 104 1.00 -4.17 6.63
C ARG A 104 0.54 -5.50 7.15
N SER A 105 -0.20 -6.24 6.34
CA SER A 105 -0.49 -7.66 6.57
C SER A 105 -0.43 -8.42 5.26
N ARG A 106 0.03 -9.67 5.34
CA ARG A 106 -0.11 -10.62 4.24
C ARG A 106 -1.58 -11.04 4.15
N CYS A 107 -2.17 -11.01 2.95
CA CYS A 107 -3.51 -11.51 2.72
C CYS A 107 -3.51 -13.04 2.80
N THR A 108 -4.51 -13.62 3.45
CA THR A 108 -4.75 -15.07 3.31
C THR A 108 -5.14 -15.39 1.88
N ARG A 109 -5.96 -14.52 1.29
CA ARG A 109 -6.31 -14.57 -0.13
C ARG A 109 -6.42 -13.16 -0.69
N LEU A 110 -5.89 -12.97 -1.89
CA LEU A 110 -6.13 -11.76 -2.67
C LEU A 110 -7.05 -12.16 -3.82
N GLU A 111 -8.28 -11.65 -3.82
CA GLU A 111 -9.32 -12.13 -4.72
C GLU A 111 -10.16 -11.00 -5.32
N VAL A 112 -10.94 -11.34 -6.35
CA VAL A 112 -11.92 -10.43 -6.94
C VAL A 112 -13.25 -10.63 -6.23
N ALA A 113 -13.80 -9.56 -5.68
CA ALA A 113 -15.15 -9.51 -5.12
C ALA A 113 -15.97 -8.43 -5.83
N THR A 114 -17.30 -8.57 -5.83
CA THR A 114 -18.19 -7.49 -6.29
C THR A 114 -18.65 -6.69 -5.09
N VAL A 115 -18.28 -5.41 -5.04
CA VAL A 115 -18.65 -4.47 -3.97
C VAL A 115 -19.39 -3.31 -4.61
N ASP A 116 -20.63 -3.07 -4.16
CA ASP A 116 -21.52 -2.04 -4.73
C ASP A 116 -21.66 -2.11 -6.26
N GLY A 117 -21.66 -3.33 -6.81
CA GLY A 117 -21.80 -3.58 -8.26
C GLY A 117 -20.51 -3.42 -9.07
N ILE A 118 -19.37 -3.19 -8.44
CA ILE A 118 -18.07 -3.04 -9.09
C ILE A 118 -17.15 -4.20 -8.68
N GLU A 119 -16.46 -4.80 -9.65
CA GLU A 119 -15.40 -5.77 -9.36
C GLU A 119 -14.20 -5.07 -8.73
N GLN A 120 -13.83 -5.49 -7.54
CA GLN A 120 -12.72 -4.96 -6.76
C GLN A 120 -11.78 -6.10 -6.36
N VAL A 121 -10.49 -5.80 -6.28
CA VAL A 121 -9.56 -6.68 -5.58
C VAL A 121 -9.68 -6.41 -4.08
N VAL A 122 -9.90 -7.47 -3.31
CA VAL A 122 -10.00 -7.43 -1.85
C VAL A 122 -8.96 -8.36 -1.22
N CYS A 123 -8.48 -7.95 -0.05
CA CYS A 123 -7.62 -8.76 0.81
C CYS A 123 -8.52 -9.49 1.80
N GLU A 124 -8.76 -10.78 1.58
CA GLU A 124 -9.55 -11.60 2.48
C GLU A 124 -8.68 -12.23 3.56
N GLY A 125 -9.08 -11.98 4.81
CA GLY A 125 -8.27 -12.28 5.98
C GLY A 125 -6.94 -11.53 6.00
N GLY A 126 -6.20 -11.71 7.09
CA GLY A 126 -4.87 -11.13 7.23
C GLY A 126 -4.05 -11.96 8.19
N GLY A 127 -2.78 -12.18 7.84
CA GLY A 127 -1.77 -12.58 8.81
C GLY A 127 -1.56 -11.51 9.89
N PRO A 128 -0.63 -11.72 10.82
CA PRO A 128 -0.27 -10.73 11.82
C PRO A 128 -0.02 -9.36 11.19
N LEU A 129 -0.54 -8.31 11.83
CA LEU A 129 -0.21 -6.94 11.45
C LEU A 129 1.25 -6.67 11.83
N GLU A 130 2.03 -6.26 10.84
CA GLU A 130 3.42 -5.85 10.99
C GLU A 130 3.51 -4.33 10.95
N THR A 131 4.04 -3.72 12.00
CA THR A 131 4.43 -2.32 11.99
C THR A 131 5.63 -2.15 11.08
N VAL A 132 5.45 -1.41 9.98
CA VAL A 132 6.52 -1.06 9.05
C VAL A 132 7.23 0.21 9.53
N CYS A 133 6.46 1.16 10.05
CA CYS A 133 6.98 2.40 10.63
C CYS A 133 6.05 2.99 11.70
N GLY A 134 6.61 3.94 12.48
CA GLY A 134 5.95 4.52 13.63
C GLY A 134 6.01 3.61 14.87
N ARG A 135 5.68 4.14 16.05
CA ARG A 135 5.67 3.41 17.33
C ARG A 135 4.29 3.41 17.94
#